data_AF-A0A4Y2WBZ6-F1
#
_entry.id   AF-A0A4Y2WBZ6-F1
#
_cell.length_a   1.000
_cell.length_b   1.000
_cell.length_c   1.000
_cell.angle_alpha   90.00
_cell.angle_beta   90.00
_cell.angle_gamma   90.00
#
_symmetry.space_group_name_H-M   'P 1'
#
loop_
_entity.id
_entity.type
_entity.pdbx_description
1 polymer ?
#
loop_
_entity_poly.entity_id
_entity_poly.type
_entity_poly.pdbx_seq_one_letter_code
_entity_poly.pdbx_strand_id
1 'polypeptide(L)'
;MVVDCGGGTVDITVHEITDENGTIKELHKATGGPYGSVGIDLEFEKLLADIFGTDFIEHFKNKLPAAFVDLMVAFEARKRNASPFKITPINIALPFSFVHHYKKMKNSTVENAVKKYNSKEIKWSSQGMLRLEPSGMTNLFQPTLDAIRLHVAHVLDTCESSSAISYLFLVGGFAESAILQKSIRDAFSDRLKVIIPQGVSLAILKGAVQFGIDPTVVSSRRSRLTYGVGVLNRFIHGTHPPDKLVVKDSVEWCADVFDKFVLADQSVCVGDTVIRRYTPARSGQACSVIHIYCSERDDVNFITDPGVKRCGTLVLDLPDEPKQSQGKREIQTIMIFGDTELKVSAMDVLTGKCVKAEVDFLNG
;
A
#
# COMPACT_ATOMS: atom_id res chain seq x y z
N MET A 1 4.60 5.02 -15.92
CA MET A 1 3.69 4.96 -14.76
C MET A 1 2.87 3.68 -14.82
N VAL A 2 2.71 3.00 -13.70
CA VAL A 2 1.84 1.83 -13.54
C VAL A 2 0.73 2.22 -12.58
N VAL A 3 -0.53 1.98 -12.96
CA VAL A 3 -1.73 2.22 -12.17
C VAL A 3 -2.39 0.87 -11.96
N ASP A 4 -2.17 0.27 -10.79
CA ASP A 4 -2.77 -1.00 -10.38
C ASP A 4 -4.12 -0.75 -9.73
N CYS A 5 -5.18 -1.02 -10.47
CA CYS A 5 -6.55 -0.92 -9.99
C CYS A 5 -7.04 -2.29 -9.49
N GLY A 6 -6.93 -2.50 -8.18
CA GLY A 6 -7.43 -3.67 -7.49
C GLY A 6 -8.91 -3.58 -7.11
N GLY A 7 -9.36 -4.58 -6.36
CA GLY A 7 -10.71 -4.61 -5.79
C GLY A 7 -10.91 -3.59 -4.67
N GLY A 8 -9.96 -3.52 -3.73
CA GLY A 8 -10.02 -2.61 -2.57
C GLY A 8 -9.19 -1.34 -2.75
N THR A 9 -7.98 -1.46 -3.30
CA THR A 9 -7.04 -0.36 -3.42
C THR A 9 -6.72 -0.05 -4.88
N VAL A 10 -6.24 1.17 -5.09
CA VAL A 10 -5.54 1.55 -6.31
C VAL A 10 -4.16 2.04 -5.92
N ASP A 11 -3.13 1.51 -6.56
CA ASP A 11 -1.73 1.79 -6.27
C ASP A 11 -1.04 2.32 -7.54
N ILE A 12 -0.33 3.44 -7.43
CA ILE A 12 0.36 4.12 -8.52
C ILE A 12 1.85 4.14 -8.23
N THR A 13 2.64 3.73 -9.23
CA THR A 13 4.10 3.79 -9.20
C THR A 13 4.63 4.41 -10.50
N VAL A 14 5.74 5.13 -10.41
CA VAL A 14 6.42 5.71 -11.57
C VAL A 14 7.80 5.10 -11.68
N HIS A 15 8.08 4.55 -12.86
CA HIS A 15 9.32 3.87 -13.15
C HIS A 15 9.99 4.48 -14.39
N GLU A 16 11.31 4.50 -14.36
CA GLU A 16 12.20 4.74 -15.50
C GLU A 16 12.76 3.39 -15.96
N ILE A 17 12.80 3.18 -17.28
CA ILE A 17 13.48 2.04 -17.90
C ILE A 17 14.81 2.59 -18.40
N THR A 18 15.93 1.99 -18.01
CA THR A 18 17.25 2.41 -18.48
C THR A 18 17.65 1.63 -19.74
N ASP A 19 18.18 2.34 -20.74
CA ASP A 19 18.27 1.90 -22.13
C ASP A 19 19.28 0.77 -22.39
N GLU A 20 20.25 0.53 -21.50
CA GLU A 20 21.35 -0.41 -21.78
C GLU A 20 21.00 -1.87 -21.48
N ASN A 21 20.16 -2.14 -20.48
CA ASN A 21 19.83 -3.50 -20.04
C ASN A 21 18.32 -3.74 -19.80
N GLY A 22 17.47 -2.73 -20.03
CA GLY A 22 16.04 -2.82 -19.73
C GLY A 22 15.73 -2.90 -18.23
N THR A 23 16.67 -2.48 -17.38
CA THR A 23 16.47 -2.48 -15.93
C THR A 23 15.54 -1.36 -15.51
N ILE A 24 14.78 -1.62 -14.45
CA ILE A 24 13.73 -0.74 -13.96
C ILE A 24 14.24 0.02 -12.72
N LYS A 25 14.02 1.33 -12.69
CA LYS A 25 14.28 2.22 -11.56
C LYS A 25 12.99 2.91 -11.11
N GLU A 26 12.67 2.83 -9.84
CA GLU A 26 11.51 3.53 -9.26
C GLU A 26 11.85 5.03 -9.04
N LEU A 27 11.11 5.92 -9.70
CA LEU A 27 11.29 7.37 -9.60
C LEU A 27 10.44 8.00 -8.49
N HIS A 28 9.22 7.50 -8.30
CA HIS A 28 8.25 8.04 -7.37
C HIS A 28 7.75 6.93 -6.45
N LYS A 29 7.75 7.20 -5.13
CA LYS A 29 7.22 6.30 -4.10
C LYS A 29 5.82 5.83 -4.48
N ALA A 30 5.54 4.54 -4.29
CA ALA A 30 4.19 4.01 -4.43
C ALA A 30 3.18 4.83 -3.60
N THR A 31 2.17 5.38 -4.26
CA THR A 31 1.04 6.06 -3.60
C THR A 31 -0.25 5.35 -3.97
N GLY A 32 -1.24 5.39 -3.08
CA GLY A 32 -2.50 4.73 -3.36
C GLY A 32 -3.60 5.14 -2.41
N GLY A 33 -4.76 4.52 -2.57
CA GLY A 33 -5.89 4.75 -1.68
C GLY A 33 -7.06 3.80 -1.90
N PRO A 34 -8.10 3.90 -1.05
CA PRO A 34 -9.18 2.93 -0.96
C PRO A 34 -10.29 3.18 -2.00
N TYR A 35 -9.92 3.43 -3.26
CA TYR A 35 -10.83 3.71 -4.37
C TYR A 35 -10.77 2.62 -5.44
N GLY A 36 -10.68 1.35 -5.01
CA GLY A 36 -10.84 0.18 -5.87
C GLY A 36 -12.30 -0.09 -6.28
N SER A 37 -12.55 -1.19 -6.99
CA SER A 37 -13.90 -1.54 -7.49
C SER A 37 -14.96 -1.73 -6.40
N VAL A 38 -14.56 -1.96 -5.14
CA VAL A 38 -15.45 -2.02 -3.98
C VAL A 38 -16.21 -0.71 -3.79
N GLY A 39 -15.64 0.43 -4.19
CA GLY A 39 -16.36 1.71 -4.16
C GLY A 39 -17.68 1.68 -4.94
N ILE A 40 -17.73 0.93 -6.04
CA ILE A 40 -18.94 0.78 -6.87
C ILE A 40 -20.00 -0.07 -6.15
N ASP A 41 -19.57 -1.07 -5.38
CA ASP A 41 -20.47 -1.90 -4.57
C ASP A 41 -21.10 -1.07 -3.44
N LEU A 42 -20.32 -0.17 -2.84
CA LEU A 42 -20.82 0.78 -1.85
C LEU A 42 -21.82 1.77 -2.44
N GLU A 43 -21.58 2.29 -3.65
CA GLU A 43 -22.56 3.14 -4.34
C GLU A 43 -23.84 2.38 -4.69
N PHE A 44 -23.74 1.11 -5.07
CA PHE A 44 -24.93 0.27 -5.29
C PHE A 44 -25.71 0.03 -4.00
N GLU A 45 -25.03 -0.21 -2.88
CA GLU A 45 -25.68 -0.34 -1.58
C GLU A 45 -26.37 0.97 -1.16
N LYS A 46 -25.73 2.12 -1.35
CA LYS A 46 -26.36 3.43 -1.10
C LYS A 46 -27.61 3.61 -1.95
N LEU A 47 -27.55 3.27 -3.24
CA LEU A 47 -28.72 3.28 -4.11
C LEU A 47 -29.85 2.39 -3.57
N LEU A 48 -29.54 1.18 -3.09
CA LEU A 48 -30.55 0.32 -2.45
C LEU A 48 -31.14 0.97 -1.19
N ALA A 49 -30.31 1.61 -0.36
CA ALA A 49 -30.76 2.32 0.84
C ALA A 49 -31.65 3.53 0.48
N ASP A 50 -31.35 4.26 -0.59
CA ASP A 50 -32.16 5.39 -1.05
C ASP A 50 -33.52 4.94 -1.58
N ILE A 51 -33.59 3.79 -2.26
CA ILE A 51 -34.84 3.25 -2.81
C ILE A 51 -35.70 2.59 -1.73
N PHE A 52 -35.09 1.77 -0.87
CA PHE A 52 -35.81 0.87 0.05
C PHE A 52 -35.78 1.32 1.53
N GLY A 53 -34.97 2.33 1.84
CA GLY A 53 -34.73 2.83 3.19
C GLY A 53 -33.52 2.17 3.85
N THR A 54 -32.66 2.98 4.47
CA THR A 54 -31.47 2.53 5.22
C THR A 54 -31.82 1.52 6.30
N ASP A 55 -32.91 1.76 7.04
CA ASP A 55 -33.39 0.89 8.11
C ASP A 55 -33.76 -0.51 7.60
N PHE A 56 -34.31 -0.60 6.39
CA PHE A 56 -34.61 -1.88 5.77
C PHE A 56 -33.34 -2.62 5.33
N ILE A 57 -32.39 -1.93 4.68
CA ILE A 57 -31.16 -2.55 4.19
C ILE A 57 -30.32 -3.08 5.36
N GLU A 58 -30.15 -2.30 6.42
CA GLU A 58 -29.43 -2.74 7.63
C GLU A 58 -30.12 -3.95 8.29
N HIS A 59 -31.44 -3.91 8.41
CA HIS A 59 -32.17 -5.05 8.98
C HIS A 59 -32.08 -6.30 8.11
N PHE A 60 -32.15 -6.15 6.78
CA PHE A 60 -32.04 -7.25 5.83
C PHE A 60 -30.65 -7.90 5.91
N LYS A 61 -29.58 -7.10 5.96
CA LYS A 61 -28.21 -7.59 6.17
C LYS A 61 -28.06 -8.40 7.46
N ASN A 62 -28.64 -7.91 8.56
CA ASN A 62 -28.54 -8.55 9.86
C ASN A 62 -29.38 -9.84 9.98
N LYS A 63 -30.57 -9.88 9.37
CA LYS A 63 -31.47 -11.03 9.46
C LYS A 63 -31.25 -12.08 8.38
N LEU A 64 -30.84 -11.67 7.19
CA LEU A 64 -30.72 -12.52 6.00
C LEU A 64 -29.38 -12.27 5.28
N PRO A 65 -28.22 -12.45 5.96
CA PRO A 65 -26.91 -12.11 5.39
C PRO A 65 -26.60 -12.90 4.12
N ALA A 66 -26.96 -14.20 4.06
CA ALA A 66 -26.75 -15.04 2.87
C ALA A 66 -27.50 -14.48 1.64
N ALA A 67 -28.73 -14.02 1.82
CA ALA A 67 -29.49 -13.43 0.72
C ALA A 67 -28.93 -12.06 0.29
N PHE A 68 -28.34 -11.30 1.21
CA PHE A 68 -27.63 -10.08 0.85
C PHE A 68 -26.38 -10.39 0.02
N VAL A 69 -25.63 -11.45 0.36
CA VAL A 69 -24.51 -11.92 -0.46
C VAL A 69 -24.98 -12.31 -1.86
N ASP A 70 -26.08 -13.06 -1.99
CA ASP A 70 -26.65 -13.43 -3.30
C ASP A 70 -27.00 -12.20 -4.15
N LEU A 71 -27.57 -11.15 -3.52
CA LEU A 71 -27.85 -9.88 -4.19
C LEU A 71 -26.57 -9.20 -4.69
N MET A 72 -25.54 -9.14 -3.86
CA MET A 72 -24.26 -8.54 -4.24
C MET A 72 -23.53 -9.35 -5.32
N VAL A 73 -23.61 -10.68 -5.31
CA VAL A 73 -23.10 -11.55 -6.38
C VAL A 73 -23.84 -11.29 -7.70
N ALA A 74 -25.16 -11.15 -7.64
CA ALA A 74 -25.96 -10.81 -8.82
C ALA A 74 -25.58 -9.43 -9.38
N PHE A 75 -25.29 -8.46 -8.52
CA PHE A 75 -24.79 -7.15 -8.94
C PHE A 75 -23.39 -7.21 -9.52
N GLU A 76 -22.44 -7.89 -8.88
CA GLU A 76 -21.05 -8.06 -9.32
C GLU A 76 -20.98 -8.61 -10.76
N ALA A 77 -21.78 -9.63 -11.06
CA ALA A 77 -21.88 -10.21 -12.40
C ALA A 77 -22.32 -9.18 -13.45
N ARG A 78 -23.16 -8.21 -13.09
CA ARG A 78 -23.59 -7.13 -13.98
C ARG A 78 -22.57 -6.00 -14.06
N LYS A 79 -21.96 -5.62 -12.94
CA LYS A 79 -20.89 -4.63 -12.85
C LYS A 79 -19.71 -5.02 -13.76
N ARG A 80 -19.27 -6.28 -13.71
CA ARG A 80 -18.18 -6.80 -14.54
C ARG A 80 -18.47 -6.77 -16.04
N ASN A 81 -19.74 -6.90 -16.42
CA ASN A 81 -20.20 -6.90 -17.82
C ASN A 81 -20.66 -5.52 -18.32
N ALA A 82 -20.66 -4.51 -17.44
CA ALA A 82 -21.00 -3.14 -17.77
C ALA A 82 -19.97 -2.54 -18.72
N SER A 83 -20.46 -1.79 -19.70
CA SER A 83 -19.63 -1.25 -20.76
C SER A 83 -20.16 0.10 -21.20
N PRO A 84 -19.29 1.10 -21.42
CA PRO A 84 -19.71 2.42 -21.87
C PRO A 84 -20.19 2.41 -23.34
N PHE A 85 -20.04 1.28 -24.05
CA PHE A 85 -20.47 1.10 -25.44
C PHE A 85 -21.82 0.37 -25.54
N LYS A 86 -22.38 -0.10 -24.42
CA LYS A 86 -23.68 -0.77 -24.39
C LYS A 86 -24.75 0.21 -23.95
N ILE A 87 -25.74 0.42 -24.81
CA ILE A 87 -26.93 1.25 -24.52
C ILE A 87 -28.07 0.46 -23.86
N THR A 88 -27.91 -0.85 -23.70
CA THR A 88 -28.95 -1.72 -23.14
C THR A 88 -29.01 -1.59 -21.61
N PRO A 89 -30.21 -1.43 -21.03
CA PRO A 89 -30.38 -1.46 -19.58
C PRO A 89 -29.94 -2.78 -18.96
N ILE A 90 -29.47 -2.71 -17.72
CA ILE A 90 -29.00 -3.85 -16.94
C ILE A 90 -30.09 -4.24 -15.95
N ASN A 91 -30.50 -5.51 -15.97
CA ASN A 91 -31.43 -6.05 -14.98
C ASN A 91 -30.64 -6.76 -13.88
N ILE A 92 -30.94 -6.45 -12.62
CA ILE A 92 -30.39 -7.07 -11.42
C ILE A 92 -31.53 -7.80 -10.73
N ALA A 93 -31.37 -9.11 -10.55
CA ALA A 93 -32.35 -9.91 -9.84
C ALA A 93 -32.25 -9.62 -8.34
N LEU A 94 -33.36 -9.21 -7.74
CA LEU A 94 -33.47 -9.15 -6.29
C LEU A 94 -33.87 -10.54 -5.78
N PRO A 95 -33.19 -11.12 -4.78
CA PRO A 95 -33.57 -12.40 -4.22
C PRO A 95 -35.03 -12.41 -3.75
N PHE A 96 -35.72 -13.55 -3.88
CA PHE A 96 -37.12 -13.68 -3.42
C PHE A 96 -37.28 -13.27 -1.95
N SER A 97 -36.31 -13.64 -1.12
CA SER A 97 -36.23 -13.26 0.29
C SER A 97 -36.18 -11.74 0.49
N PHE A 98 -35.48 -10.99 -0.35
CA PHE A 98 -35.46 -9.52 -0.32
C PHE A 98 -36.86 -8.94 -0.59
N VAL A 99 -37.50 -9.39 -1.68
CA VAL A 99 -38.83 -8.91 -2.08
C VAL A 99 -39.89 -9.24 -1.03
N HIS A 100 -39.86 -10.47 -0.52
CA HIS A 100 -40.78 -10.93 0.52
C HIS A 100 -40.57 -10.19 1.84
N HIS A 101 -39.32 -10.01 2.27
CA HIS A 101 -38.99 -9.34 3.51
C HIS A 101 -39.35 -7.85 3.47
N TYR A 102 -39.12 -7.18 2.34
CA TYR A 102 -39.54 -5.79 2.13
C TYR A 102 -41.05 -5.63 2.29
N LYS A 103 -41.83 -6.51 1.65
CA LYS A 103 -43.29 -6.51 1.76
C LYS A 103 -43.76 -6.69 3.20
N LYS A 104 -43.13 -7.59 3.96
CA LYS A 104 -43.47 -7.85 5.36
C LYS A 104 -43.14 -6.67 6.28
N MET A 105 -41.97 -6.04 6.11
CA MET A 105 -41.53 -4.96 6.98
C MET A 105 -42.19 -3.62 6.66
N LYS A 106 -42.21 -3.23 5.38
CA LYS A 106 -42.66 -1.90 4.94
C LYS A 106 -44.13 -1.84 4.54
N ASN A 107 -44.83 -2.98 4.57
CA ASN A 107 -46.21 -3.13 4.09
C ASN A 107 -46.43 -2.53 2.68
N SER A 108 -45.41 -2.64 1.82
CA SER A 108 -45.38 -2.07 0.46
C SER A 108 -44.60 -2.97 -0.48
N THR A 109 -44.83 -2.87 -1.78
CA THR A 109 -44.11 -3.68 -2.78
C THR A 109 -42.82 -2.99 -3.21
N VAL A 110 -41.85 -3.79 -3.65
CA VAL A 110 -40.59 -3.30 -4.25
C VAL A 110 -40.88 -2.39 -5.45
N GLU A 111 -41.86 -2.75 -6.29
CA GLU A 111 -42.29 -1.92 -7.42
C GLU A 111 -42.77 -0.53 -6.97
N ASN A 112 -43.56 -0.45 -5.90
CA ASN A 112 -44.03 0.82 -5.36
C ASN A 112 -42.88 1.65 -4.78
N ALA A 113 -41.88 1.01 -4.15
CA ALA A 113 -40.68 1.69 -3.65
C ALA A 113 -39.88 2.32 -4.80
N VAL A 114 -39.62 1.56 -5.86
CA VAL A 114 -38.92 2.05 -7.07
C VAL A 114 -39.71 3.16 -7.74
N LYS A 115 -41.04 3.04 -7.87
CA LYS A 115 -41.90 4.11 -8.39
C LYS A 115 -41.84 5.38 -7.54
N LYS A 116 -41.81 5.24 -6.21
CA LYS A 116 -41.71 6.37 -5.27
C LYS A 116 -40.35 7.07 -5.36
N TYR A 117 -39.27 6.33 -5.56
CA TYR A 117 -37.93 6.89 -5.78
C TYR A 117 -37.87 7.80 -7.02
N ASN A 118 -38.72 7.52 -8.04
CA ASN A 118 -38.98 8.41 -9.17
C ASN A 118 -37.71 8.88 -9.93
N SER A 119 -36.80 7.95 -10.19
CA SER A 119 -35.62 8.21 -11.03
C SER A 119 -35.85 7.74 -12.47
N LYS A 120 -35.34 8.51 -13.44
CA LYS A 120 -35.34 8.08 -14.86
C LYS A 120 -34.37 6.91 -15.11
N GLU A 121 -33.41 6.73 -14.21
CA GLU A 121 -32.31 5.79 -14.36
C GLU A 121 -32.62 4.42 -13.76
N ILE A 122 -33.63 4.34 -12.90
CA ILE A 122 -34.01 3.13 -12.17
C ILE A 122 -35.47 2.80 -12.44
N LYS A 123 -35.72 1.56 -12.88
CA LYS A 123 -37.07 1.08 -13.16
C LYS A 123 -37.28 -0.30 -12.56
N TRP A 124 -38.54 -0.63 -12.29
CA TRP A 124 -38.94 -2.00 -12.03
C TRP A 124 -39.33 -2.67 -13.35
N SER A 125 -38.67 -3.76 -13.71
CA SER A 125 -38.99 -4.48 -14.95
C SER A 125 -40.23 -5.36 -14.79
N SER A 126 -40.92 -5.62 -15.89
CA SER A 126 -42.07 -6.55 -15.94
C SER A 126 -41.74 -7.98 -15.51
N GLN A 127 -40.46 -8.36 -15.53
CA GLN A 127 -39.94 -9.66 -15.07
C GLN A 127 -39.62 -9.68 -13.57
N GLY A 128 -39.92 -8.61 -12.82
CA GLY A 128 -39.66 -8.56 -11.38
C GLY A 128 -38.19 -8.35 -11.02
N MET A 129 -37.43 -7.64 -11.86
CA MET A 129 -36.03 -7.29 -11.61
C MET A 129 -35.83 -5.78 -11.53
N LEU A 130 -34.84 -5.36 -10.74
CA LEU A 130 -34.37 -3.98 -10.68
C LEU A 130 -33.61 -3.65 -11.97
N ARG A 131 -34.08 -2.67 -12.75
CA ARG A 131 -33.49 -2.27 -14.02
C ARG A 131 -32.75 -0.95 -13.87
N LEU A 132 -31.46 -0.96 -14.18
CA LEU A 132 -30.59 0.22 -14.24
C LEU A 132 -30.39 0.61 -15.70
N GLU A 133 -30.69 1.84 -16.03
CA GLU A 133 -30.31 2.45 -17.31
C GLU A 133 -28.78 2.63 -17.37
N PRO A 134 -28.18 2.74 -18.57
CA PRO A 134 -26.74 2.93 -18.71
C PRO A 134 -26.17 4.13 -17.94
N SER A 135 -26.93 5.24 -17.83
CA SER A 135 -26.52 6.39 -17.04
C SER A 135 -26.47 6.08 -15.55
N GLY A 136 -27.49 5.38 -15.03
CA GLY A 136 -27.53 4.93 -13.63
C GLY A 136 -26.36 4.01 -13.28
N MET A 137 -26.04 3.05 -14.16
CA MET A 137 -24.85 2.21 -13.96
C MET A 137 -23.56 3.04 -13.99
N THR A 138 -23.44 4.01 -14.91
CA THR A 138 -22.26 4.88 -14.99
C THR A 138 -22.11 5.74 -13.74
N ASN A 139 -23.21 6.23 -13.17
CA ASN A 139 -23.21 7.05 -11.96
C ASN A 139 -22.65 6.30 -10.75
N LEU A 140 -22.91 4.99 -10.64
CA LEU A 140 -22.30 4.15 -9.59
C LEU A 140 -20.77 4.10 -9.67
N PHE A 141 -20.19 4.29 -10.86
CA PHE A 141 -18.74 4.28 -11.07
C PHE A 141 -18.11 5.64 -10.81
N GLN A 142 -18.85 6.74 -10.97
CA GLN A 142 -18.25 8.08 -11.03
C GLN A 142 -17.40 8.46 -9.82
N PRO A 143 -17.85 8.27 -8.56
CA PRO A 143 -17.02 8.64 -7.41
C PRO A 143 -15.66 7.94 -7.42
N THR A 144 -15.64 6.65 -7.79
CA THR A 144 -14.43 5.83 -7.90
C THR A 144 -13.55 6.30 -9.07
N LEU A 145 -14.15 6.56 -10.24
CA LEU A 145 -13.41 7.05 -11.42
C LEU A 145 -12.79 8.42 -11.17
N ASP A 146 -13.53 9.33 -10.52
CA ASP A 146 -13.08 10.67 -10.18
C ASP A 146 -11.88 10.60 -9.24
N ALA A 147 -11.95 9.77 -8.19
CA ALA A 147 -10.85 9.56 -7.26
C ALA A 147 -9.58 9.04 -7.96
N ILE A 148 -9.71 8.03 -8.84
CA ILE A 148 -8.57 7.49 -9.58
C ILE A 148 -7.96 8.55 -10.50
N ARG A 149 -8.78 9.29 -11.27
CA ARG A 149 -8.28 10.34 -12.17
C ARG A 149 -7.57 11.45 -11.41
N LEU A 150 -8.14 11.92 -10.30
CA LEU A 150 -7.53 12.94 -9.46
C LEU A 150 -6.18 12.47 -8.90
N HIS A 151 -6.09 11.20 -8.48
CA HIS A 151 -4.84 10.62 -7.96
C HIS A 151 -3.78 10.47 -9.06
N VAL A 152 -4.16 10.00 -10.24
CA VAL A 152 -3.26 9.93 -11.41
C VAL A 152 -2.76 11.34 -11.80
N ALA A 153 -3.66 12.32 -11.90
CA ALA A 153 -3.30 13.70 -12.20
C ALA A 153 -2.34 14.28 -11.15
N HIS A 154 -2.63 14.05 -9.87
CA HIS A 154 -1.76 14.48 -8.78
C HIS A 154 -0.34 13.93 -8.91
N VAL A 155 -0.18 12.62 -9.16
CA VAL A 155 1.16 12.03 -9.36
C VAL A 155 1.85 12.59 -10.61
N LEU A 156 1.10 12.86 -11.68
CA LEU A 156 1.65 13.50 -12.88
C LEU A 156 2.09 14.95 -12.65
N ASP A 157 1.58 15.63 -11.63
CA ASP A 157 1.90 17.04 -11.35
C ASP A 157 2.98 17.17 -10.25
N THR A 158 3.04 16.23 -9.30
CA THR A 158 4.03 16.24 -8.20
C THR A 158 5.34 15.54 -8.54
N CYS A 159 5.34 14.62 -9.51
CA CYS A 159 6.57 13.97 -9.93
C CYS A 159 7.50 15.00 -10.59
N GLU A 160 8.71 15.20 -10.04
CA GLU A 160 9.72 16.13 -10.59
C GLU A 160 10.05 15.82 -12.07
N SER A 161 9.88 14.57 -12.49
CA SER A 161 10.02 14.09 -13.87
C SER A 161 8.70 14.02 -14.64
N SER A 162 7.71 14.83 -14.28
CA SER A 162 6.35 14.84 -14.86
C SER A 162 6.28 14.98 -16.38
N SER A 163 7.27 15.65 -16.99
CA SER A 163 7.42 15.84 -18.44
C SER A 163 8.07 14.64 -19.15
N ALA A 164 8.68 13.71 -18.40
CA ALA A 164 9.33 12.52 -18.94
C ALA A 164 8.43 11.27 -18.96
N ILE A 165 7.28 11.30 -18.26
CA ILE A 165 6.37 10.15 -18.21
C ILE A 165 5.69 10.00 -19.57
N SER A 166 6.06 8.95 -20.30
CA SER A 166 5.54 8.70 -21.66
C SER A 166 4.41 7.66 -21.71
N TYR A 167 4.36 6.76 -20.73
CA TYR A 167 3.47 5.60 -20.73
C TYR A 167 2.70 5.47 -19.41
N LEU A 168 1.42 5.10 -19.52
CA LEU A 168 0.56 4.70 -18.40
C LEU A 168 0.11 3.26 -18.63
N PHE A 169 0.55 2.35 -17.77
CA PHE A 169 0.10 0.96 -17.76
C PHE A 169 -1.05 0.82 -16.76
N LEU A 170 -2.25 0.49 -17.26
CA LEU A 170 -3.42 0.25 -16.43
C LEU A 170 -3.54 -1.27 -16.18
N VAL A 171 -3.34 -1.68 -14.94
CA VAL A 171 -3.28 -3.08 -14.50
C VAL A 171 -4.21 -3.36 -13.32
N GLY A 172 -4.31 -4.62 -12.88
CA GLY A 172 -5.17 -5.02 -11.77
C GLY A 172 -6.53 -5.60 -12.21
N GLY A 173 -7.25 -6.19 -11.26
CA GLY A 173 -8.54 -6.85 -11.54
C GLY A 173 -9.62 -5.87 -11.99
N PHE A 174 -9.66 -4.66 -11.43
CA PHE A 174 -10.64 -3.64 -11.81
C PHE A 174 -10.33 -3.01 -13.17
N ALA A 175 -9.07 -3.04 -13.61
CA ALA A 175 -8.68 -2.60 -14.95
C ALA A 175 -9.26 -3.43 -16.10
N GLU A 176 -9.91 -4.57 -15.83
CA GLU A 176 -10.74 -5.28 -16.82
C GLU A 176 -12.03 -4.52 -17.17
N SER A 177 -12.46 -3.56 -16.34
CA SER A 177 -13.66 -2.76 -16.59
C SER A 177 -13.49 -1.85 -17.80
N ALA A 178 -14.35 -2.05 -18.81
CA ALA A 178 -14.38 -1.18 -19.99
C ALA A 178 -14.73 0.28 -19.65
N ILE A 179 -15.49 0.51 -18.58
CA ILE A 179 -15.84 1.86 -18.10
C ILE A 179 -14.59 2.56 -17.55
N LEU A 180 -13.81 1.87 -16.69
CA LEU A 180 -12.55 2.40 -16.17
C LEU A 180 -11.54 2.66 -17.30
N GLN A 181 -11.36 1.68 -18.21
CA GLN A 181 -10.44 1.83 -19.34
C GLN A 181 -10.77 3.05 -20.20
N LYS A 182 -12.07 3.27 -20.49
CA LYS A 182 -12.51 4.45 -21.24
C LYS A 182 -12.23 5.73 -20.46
N SER A 183 -12.60 5.79 -19.19
CA SER A 183 -12.39 6.97 -18.34
C SER A 183 -10.93 7.41 -18.26
N ILE A 184 -10.00 6.45 -18.10
CA ILE A 184 -8.55 6.72 -18.08
C ILE A 184 -8.04 7.15 -19.45
N ARG A 185 -8.51 6.53 -20.54
CA ARG A 185 -8.13 6.94 -21.90
C ARG A 185 -8.61 8.36 -22.19
N ASP A 186 -9.87 8.66 -21.91
CA ASP A 186 -10.46 9.98 -22.16
C ASP A 186 -9.74 11.07 -21.35
N ALA A 187 -9.27 10.75 -20.13
CA ALA A 187 -8.59 11.71 -19.27
C ALA A 187 -7.10 11.94 -19.62
N PHE A 188 -6.39 10.93 -20.13
CA PHE A 188 -4.92 10.98 -20.19
C PHE A 188 -4.29 10.64 -21.54
N SER A 189 -5.05 10.23 -22.55
CA SER A 189 -4.47 9.85 -23.86
C SER A 189 -3.80 11.01 -24.60
N ASP A 190 -4.17 12.25 -24.29
CA ASP A 190 -3.56 13.45 -24.89
C ASP A 190 -2.14 13.70 -24.38
N ARG A 191 -1.81 13.22 -23.17
CA ARG A 191 -0.51 13.42 -22.52
C ARG A 191 0.33 12.13 -22.48
N LEU A 192 -0.32 10.96 -22.41
CA LEU A 192 0.33 9.68 -22.14
C LEU A 192 -0.15 8.60 -23.11
N LYS A 193 0.75 7.67 -23.47
CA LYS A 193 0.33 6.44 -24.12
C LYS A 193 -0.24 5.47 -23.10
N VAL A 194 -1.57 5.37 -23.07
CA VAL A 194 -2.30 4.43 -22.19
C VAL A 194 -2.22 3.01 -22.76
N ILE A 195 -1.61 2.10 -22.00
CA ILE A 195 -1.43 0.69 -22.34
C ILE A 195 -2.22 -0.15 -21.34
N ILE A 196 -3.09 -1.03 -21.87
CA ILE A 196 -3.82 -2.03 -21.09
C ILE A 196 -3.32 -3.40 -21.57
N PRO A 197 -2.54 -4.15 -20.76
CA PRO A 197 -1.99 -5.43 -21.17
C PRO A 197 -3.06 -6.49 -21.47
N GLN A 198 -2.72 -7.47 -22.33
CA GLN A 198 -3.59 -8.63 -22.52
C GLN A 198 -3.58 -9.51 -21.26
N GLY A 199 -4.76 -9.90 -20.78
CA GLY A 199 -4.89 -10.62 -19.51
C GLY A 199 -4.48 -9.76 -18.31
N VAL A 200 -5.10 -8.59 -18.19
CA VAL A 200 -4.78 -7.55 -17.19
C VAL A 200 -4.69 -8.09 -15.76
N SER A 201 -5.63 -8.96 -15.37
CA SER A 201 -5.65 -9.61 -14.05
C SER A 201 -4.46 -10.55 -13.79
N LEU A 202 -3.80 -11.05 -14.84
CA LEU A 202 -2.62 -11.92 -14.74
C LEU A 202 -1.30 -11.16 -14.85
N ALA A 203 -1.32 -9.88 -15.22
CA ALA A 203 -0.10 -9.11 -15.47
C ALA A 203 0.80 -9.05 -14.22
N ILE A 204 0.20 -8.79 -13.04
CA ILE A 204 0.90 -8.74 -11.76
C ILE A 204 1.50 -10.10 -11.41
N LEU A 205 0.72 -11.18 -11.52
CA LEU A 205 1.19 -12.55 -11.24
C LEU A 205 2.35 -12.96 -12.15
N LYS A 206 2.23 -12.68 -13.46
CA LYS A 206 3.30 -12.97 -14.43
C LYS A 206 4.57 -12.19 -14.11
N GLY A 207 4.44 -10.91 -13.78
CA GLY A 207 5.56 -10.08 -13.35
C GLY A 207 6.22 -10.62 -12.08
N ALA A 208 5.44 -11.06 -11.09
CA ALA A 208 5.97 -11.66 -9.87
C ALA A 208 6.75 -12.95 -10.13
N VAL A 209 6.26 -13.83 -11.02
CA VAL A 209 6.98 -15.05 -11.42
C VAL A 209 8.29 -14.70 -12.15
N GLN A 210 8.25 -13.73 -13.07
CA GLN A 210 9.45 -13.26 -13.77
C GLN A 210 10.48 -12.67 -12.80
N PHE A 211 10.04 -11.86 -11.84
CA PHE A 211 10.89 -11.30 -10.79
C PHE A 211 11.48 -12.39 -9.88
N GLY A 212 10.72 -13.44 -9.57
CA GLY A 212 11.23 -14.58 -8.81
C GLY A 212 12.30 -15.39 -9.55
N ILE A 213 12.25 -15.42 -10.89
CA ILE A 213 13.28 -16.05 -11.74
C ILE A 213 14.53 -15.18 -11.81
N ASP A 214 14.36 -13.86 -11.99
CA ASP A 214 15.45 -12.89 -12.03
C ASP A 214 15.11 -11.61 -11.25
N PRO A 215 15.54 -11.52 -9.98
CA PRO A 215 15.33 -10.33 -9.16
C PRO A 215 16.12 -9.10 -9.64
N THR A 216 17.14 -9.28 -10.50
CA THR A 216 18.05 -8.21 -10.92
C THR A 216 17.43 -7.25 -11.95
N VAL A 217 16.26 -7.61 -12.50
CA VAL A 217 15.46 -6.77 -13.42
C VAL A 217 15.10 -5.42 -12.78
N VAL A 218 14.85 -5.40 -11.46
CA VAL A 218 14.62 -4.16 -10.71
C VAL A 218 15.94 -3.72 -10.09
N SER A 219 16.63 -2.79 -10.76
CA SER A 219 17.97 -2.36 -10.35
C SER A 219 17.99 -1.54 -9.06
N SER A 220 16.95 -0.73 -8.82
CA SER A 220 16.86 0.14 -7.65
C SER A 220 15.42 0.45 -7.25
N ARG A 221 15.18 0.54 -5.95
CA ARG A 221 13.89 0.90 -5.34
C ARG A 221 14.05 2.10 -4.41
N ARG A 222 12.97 2.79 -4.08
CA ARG A 222 13.00 3.83 -3.03
C ARG A 222 12.63 3.22 -1.69
N SER A 223 13.42 3.48 -0.65
CA SER A 223 13.11 2.99 0.70
C SER A 223 11.80 3.62 1.20
N ARG A 224 10.84 2.79 1.66
CA ARG A 224 9.55 3.30 2.16
C ARG A 224 9.67 4.02 3.50
N LEU A 225 10.66 3.63 4.30
CA LEU A 225 10.92 4.11 5.66
C LEU A 225 12.40 4.48 5.81
N THR A 226 12.67 5.36 6.77
CA THR A 226 14.00 5.55 7.34
C THR A 226 14.29 4.38 8.26
N TYR A 227 15.43 3.69 8.10
CA TYR A 227 15.87 2.62 9.00
C TYR A 227 17.17 2.97 9.69
N GLY A 228 17.31 2.51 10.93
CA GLY A 228 18.52 2.71 11.71
C GLY A 228 18.49 1.96 13.03
N VAL A 229 19.42 2.31 13.91
CA VAL A 229 19.56 1.70 15.23
C VAL A 229 19.65 2.76 16.33
N GLY A 230 19.23 2.40 17.54
CA GLY A 230 19.40 3.25 18.71
C GLY A 230 20.82 3.16 19.26
N VAL A 231 21.50 4.30 19.42
CA VAL A 231 22.88 4.36 19.89
C VAL A 231 23.08 5.41 20.99
N LEU A 232 24.19 5.24 21.72
CA LEU A 232 24.75 6.29 22.57
C LEU A 232 25.85 7.01 21.78
N ASN A 233 25.75 8.33 21.66
CA ASN A 233 26.77 9.15 21.01
C ASN A 233 27.37 10.16 21.99
N ARG A 234 28.47 10.85 21.64
CA ARG A 234 29.00 11.93 22.48
C ARG A 234 27.99 13.07 22.58
N PHE A 235 27.79 13.60 23.79
CA PHE A 235 26.92 14.74 23.97
C PHE A 235 27.56 16.02 23.41
N ILE A 236 26.79 16.81 22.66
CA ILE A 236 27.23 18.09 22.09
C ILE A 236 26.34 19.18 22.67
N HIS A 237 26.94 20.02 23.52
CA HIS A 237 26.25 21.17 24.13
C HIS A 237 25.78 22.14 23.06
N GLY A 238 24.53 22.60 23.19
CA GLY A 238 23.89 23.52 22.24
C GLY A 238 23.27 22.84 21.00
N THR A 239 23.55 21.56 20.76
CA THR A 239 22.92 20.78 19.68
C THR A 239 21.98 19.71 20.23
N HIS A 240 22.43 18.95 21.22
CA HIS A 240 21.62 17.87 21.79
C HIS A 240 20.69 18.39 22.91
N PRO A 241 19.46 17.86 23.00
CA PRO A 241 18.54 18.20 24.08
C PRO A 241 19.13 17.83 25.45
N PRO A 242 19.07 18.72 26.46
CA PRO A 242 19.62 18.45 27.79
C PRO A 242 19.02 17.23 28.49
N ASP A 243 17.76 16.88 28.20
CA ASP A 243 17.08 15.69 28.74
C ASP A 243 17.65 14.37 28.20
N LYS A 244 18.42 14.41 27.11
CA LYS A 244 19.13 13.26 26.54
C LYS A 244 20.55 13.08 27.08
N LEU A 245 21.01 13.98 27.96
CA LEU A 245 22.34 13.89 28.56
C LEU A 245 22.40 12.76 29.59
N VAL A 246 23.34 11.84 29.40
CA VAL A 246 23.68 10.78 30.35
C VAL A 246 25.16 10.85 30.66
N VAL A 247 25.51 11.06 31.93
CA VAL A 247 26.92 11.06 32.38
C VAL A 247 27.29 9.69 32.90
N LYS A 248 28.34 9.10 32.33
CA LYS A 248 28.85 7.79 32.75
C LYS A 248 30.36 7.73 32.61
N ASP A 249 31.03 7.27 33.66
CA ASP A 249 32.50 7.20 33.73
C ASP A 249 33.17 8.55 33.43
N SER A 250 32.58 9.65 33.93
CA SER A 250 32.99 11.05 33.65
C SER A 250 32.91 11.47 32.18
N VAL A 251 32.18 10.72 31.35
CA VAL A 251 31.92 11.04 29.96
C VAL A 251 30.45 11.38 29.76
N GLU A 252 30.20 12.49 29.06
CA GLU A 252 28.87 12.92 28.66
C GLU A 252 28.44 12.23 27.36
N TRP A 253 27.34 11.49 27.44
CA TRP A 253 26.71 10.78 26.33
C TRP A 253 25.34 11.36 26.03
N CYS A 254 24.93 11.26 24.78
CA CYS A 254 23.58 11.51 24.32
C CYS A 254 22.89 10.17 24.12
N ALA A 255 21.84 9.93 24.91
CA ALA A 255 21.00 8.76 24.80
C ALA A 255 20.00 8.87 23.66
N ASP A 256 19.49 7.72 23.24
CA ASP A 256 18.39 7.59 22.28
C ASP A 256 18.68 8.15 20.89
N VAL A 257 19.95 8.31 20.50
CA VAL A 257 20.28 8.81 19.15
C VAL A 257 19.85 7.78 18.13
N PHE A 258 19.12 8.23 17.10
CA PHE A 258 18.71 7.39 15.98
C PHE A 258 19.75 7.47 14.86
N ASP A 259 20.66 6.49 14.82
CA ASP A 259 21.70 6.42 13.79
C ASP A 259 21.14 5.76 12.52
N LYS A 260 20.95 6.58 11.48
CA LYS A 260 20.26 6.21 10.24
C LYS A 260 21.21 5.50 9.26
N PHE A 261 20.72 4.39 8.71
CA PHE A 261 21.39 3.61 7.67
C PHE A 261 20.86 3.96 6.29
N VAL A 262 19.56 4.17 6.18
CA VAL A 262 18.87 4.61 4.95
C VAL A 262 17.76 5.58 5.34
N LEU A 263 17.52 6.58 4.50
CA LEU A 263 16.42 7.52 4.66
C LEU A 263 15.17 7.05 3.89
N ALA A 264 14.00 7.47 4.37
CA ALA A 264 12.79 7.39 3.57
C ALA A 264 13.02 8.08 2.21
N ASP A 265 12.49 7.48 1.16
CA ASP A 265 12.64 7.93 -0.22
C ASP A 265 14.06 7.89 -0.80
N GLN A 266 15.06 7.40 -0.07
CA GLN A 266 16.39 7.16 -0.62
C GLN A 266 16.37 5.99 -1.62
N SER A 267 17.02 6.17 -2.77
CA SER A 267 17.22 5.10 -3.76
C SER A 267 18.22 4.07 -3.23
N VAL A 268 17.84 2.80 -3.25
CA VAL A 268 18.66 1.65 -2.86
C VAL A 268 18.69 0.62 -3.99
N CYS A 269 19.89 0.18 -4.38
CA CYS A 269 20.09 -0.87 -5.36
C CYS A 269 20.02 -2.26 -4.72
N VAL A 270 19.76 -3.28 -5.53
CA VAL A 270 19.78 -4.68 -5.08
C VAL A 270 21.17 -5.04 -4.56
N GLY A 271 21.25 -5.44 -3.29
CA GLY A 271 22.50 -5.80 -2.62
C GLY A 271 23.24 -4.62 -1.98
N ASP A 272 22.68 -3.41 -2.02
CA ASP A 272 23.26 -2.25 -1.33
C ASP A 272 23.44 -2.56 0.15
N THR A 273 24.66 -2.40 0.62
CA THR A 273 25.04 -2.78 1.98
C THR A 273 25.55 -1.56 2.72
N VAL A 274 24.89 -1.22 3.82
CA VAL A 274 25.33 -0.16 4.73
C VAL A 274 25.90 -0.79 5.98
N ILE A 275 27.17 -0.49 6.26
CA ILE A 275 27.91 -1.00 7.42
C ILE A 275 28.18 0.16 8.37
N ARG A 276 27.80 0.00 9.63
CA ARG A 276 28.18 0.90 10.72
C ARG A 276 28.97 0.14 11.78
N ARG A 277 29.90 0.86 12.41
CA ARG A 277 30.82 0.31 13.41
C ARG A 277 30.50 0.93 14.77
N TYR A 278 30.32 0.07 15.76
CA TYR A 278 30.00 0.45 17.13
C TYR A 278 30.95 -0.24 18.12
N THR A 279 30.98 0.29 19.34
CA THR A 279 31.69 -0.32 20.46
C THR A 279 30.70 -0.63 21.59
N PRO A 280 30.90 -1.71 22.35
CA PRO A 280 30.08 -1.99 23.53
C PRO A 280 30.02 -0.80 24.50
N ALA A 281 28.84 -0.55 25.08
CA ALA A 281 28.62 0.57 26.00
C ALA A 281 29.28 0.39 27.38
N ARG A 282 29.70 -0.85 27.70
CA ARG A 282 30.42 -1.22 28.93
C ARG A 282 31.57 -2.14 28.58
N SER A 283 32.72 -1.92 29.22
CA SER A 283 33.83 -2.86 29.18
C SER A 283 33.42 -4.18 29.84
N GLY A 284 33.78 -5.32 29.25
CA GLY A 284 33.44 -6.65 29.78
C GLY A 284 31.96 -7.04 29.68
N GLN A 285 31.17 -6.35 28.85
CA GLN A 285 29.77 -6.71 28.61
C GLN A 285 29.68 -8.06 27.87
N ALA A 286 28.97 -9.03 28.46
CA ALA A 286 28.85 -10.39 27.94
C ALA A 286 27.87 -10.54 26.76
N CYS A 287 27.02 -9.55 26.51
CA CYS A 287 26.02 -9.57 25.44
C CYS A 287 25.64 -8.15 25.01
N SER A 288 25.58 -7.86 23.72
CA SER A 288 25.15 -6.58 23.17
C SER A 288 23.79 -6.70 22.50
N VAL A 289 22.86 -5.82 22.86
CA VAL A 289 21.50 -5.79 22.29
C VAL A 289 21.40 -4.58 21.37
N ILE A 290 21.06 -4.80 20.12
CA ILE A 290 20.92 -3.76 19.10
C ILE A 290 19.46 -3.73 18.68
N HIS A 291 18.77 -2.64 19.00
CA HIS A 291 17.40 -2.43 18.57
C HIS A 291 17.37 -1.72 17.23
N ILE A 292 16.56 -2.26 16.30
CA ILE A 292 16.35 -1.73 14.96
C ILE A 292 15.06 -0.91 14.98
N TYR A 293 15.13 0.30 14.45
CA TYR A 293 14.01 1.23 14.40
C TYR A 293 13.70 1.66 12.98
N CYS A 294 12.44 2.01 12.73
CA CYS A 294 11.97 2.58 11.49
C CYS A 294 11.08 3.81 11.72
N SER A 295 11.01 4.69 10.71
CA SER A 295 10.08 5.83 10.68
C SER A 295 9.68 6.18 9.25
N GLU A 296 8.47 6.70 9.06
CA GLU A 296 8.04 7.25 7.75
C GLU A 296 8.72 8.59 7.43
N ARG A 297 9.29 9.24 8.45
CA ARG A 297 9.95 10.54 8.36
C ARG A 297 11.47 10.39 8.27
N ASP A 298 12.13 11.32 7.61
CA ASP A 298 13.60 11.41 7.53
C ASP A 298 14.20 12.47 8.47
N ASP A 299 13.38 13.37 9.01
CA ASP A 299 13.76 14.47 9.89
C ASP A 299 13.79 14.10 11.40
N VAL A 300 13.54 12.83 11.73
CA VAL A 300 13.65 12.29 13.10
C VAL A 300 15.11 12.08 13.51
N ASN A 301 15.51 12.44 14.72
CA ASN A 301 16.91 12.33 15.19
C ASN A 301 17.07 11.42 16.41
N PHE A 302 15.98 11.14 17.12
CA PHE A 302 15.99 10.27 18.30
C PHE A 302 15.01 9.11 18.16
N ILE A 303 15.32 7.98 18.79
CA ILE A 303 14.43 6.81 18.81
C ILE A 303 13.14 7.05 19.61
N THR A 304 13.11 8.14 20.38
CA THR A 304 11.93 8.60 21.11
C THR A 304 11.09 9.61 20.34
N ASP A 305 11.52 10.01 19.14
CA ASP A 305 10.78 10.99 18.35
C ASP A 305 9.41 10.42 17.91
N PRO A 306 8.37 11.26 17.82
CA PRO A 306 7.06 10.82 17.37
C PRO A 306 7.12 10.18 15.98
N GLY A 307 6.59 8.95 15.88
CA GLY A 307 6.57 8.17 14.64
C GLY A 307 7.79 7.27 14.42
N VAL A 308 8.72 7.18 15.37
CA VAL A 308 9.77 6.16 15.36
C VAL A 308 9.26 4.90 16.09
N LYS A 309 9.36 3.74 15.43
CA LYS A 309 8.91 2.45 15.97
C LYS A 309 10.05 1.44 15.95
N ARG A 310 10.15 0.60 16.97
CA ARG A 310 11.09 -0.53 16.99
C ARG A 310 10.52 -1.66 16.14
N CYS A 311 11.29 -2.13 15.15
CA CYS A 311 10.87 -3.17 14.20
C CYS A 311 11.75 -4.43 14.23
N GLY A 312 12.84 -4.41 15.01
CA GLY A 312 13.69 -5.60 15.16
C GLY A 312 14.62 -5.51 16.35
N THR A 313 15.25 -6.63 16.71
CA THR A 313 16.26 -6.70 17.76
C THR A 313 17.29 -7.77 17.43
N LEU A 314 18.56 -7.42 17.52
CA LEU A 314 19.69 -8.34 17.45
C LEU A 314 20.29 -8.50 18.84
N VAL A 315 20.60 -9.74 19.21
CA VAL A 315 21.24 -10.08 20.48
C VAL A 315 22.54 -10.79 20.13
N LEU A 316 23.67 -10.13 20.40
CA LEU A 316 25.00 -10.62 20.07
C LEU A 316 25.75 -10.98 21.34
N ASP A 317 26.04 -12.26 21.54
CA ASP A 317 26.86 -12.71 22.66
C ASP A 317 28.31 -12.32 22.46
N LEU A 318 28.88 -11.70 23.49
CA LEU A 318 30.21 -11.15 23.53
C LEU A 318 31.06 -11.97 24.52
N PRO A 319 31.64 -13.11 24.09
CA PRO A 319 32.48 -13.94 24.97
C PRO A 319 33.72 -13.17 25.47
N ASP A 320 34.29 -13.65 26.57
CA ASP A 320 35.43 -13.02 27.25
C ASP A 320 36.63 -12.84 26.32
N GLU A 321 37.29 -11.69 26.46
CA GLU A 321 38.44 -11.30 25.65
C GLU A 321 39.66 -12.19 25.97
N PRO A 322 40.34 -12.77 24.96
CA PRO A 322 41.67 -13.30 25.19
C PRO A 322 42.59 -12.12 25.55
N LYS A 323 43.39 -12.28 26.63
CA LYS A 323 44.23 -11.26 27.30
C LYS A 323 45.24 -10.50 26.39
N GLN A 324 45.30 -10.82 25.10
CA GLN A 324 46.21 -10.25 24.11
C GLN A 324 45.53 -9.30 23.09
N SER A 325 44.23 -9.04 23.24
CA SER A 325 43.49 -8.16 22.33
C SER A 325 43.80 -6.69 22.61
N GLN A 326 44.73 -6.07 21.88
CA GLN A 326 44.97 -4.63 21.94
C GLN A 326 43.97 -3.88 21.04
N GLY A 327 42.88 -3.38 21.62
CA GLY A 327 41.90 -2.52 20.91
C GLY A 327 40.53 -2.50 21.60
N LYS A 328 39.72 -1.46 21.30
CA LYS A 328 38.30 -1.48 21.69
C LYS A 328 37.58 -2.51 20.82
N ARG A 329 36.84 -3.44 21.43
CA ARG A 329 36.01 -4.42 20.72
C ARG A 329 35.05 -3.72 19.75
N GLU A 330 35.06 -4.15 18.50
CA GLU A 330 34.23 -3.59 17.42
C GLU A 330 33.07 -4.52 17.09
N ILE A 331 31.87 -3.95 17.04
CA ILE A 331 30.66 -4.59 16.54
C ILE A 331 30.29 -3.92 15.22
N GLN A 332 30.17 -4.71 14.16
CA GLN A 332 29.68 -4.26 12.87
C GLN A 332 28.21 -4.58 12.73
N THR A 333 27.39 -3.56 12.55
CA THR A 333 25.98 -3.74 12.16
C THR A 333 25.87 -3.51 10.66
N ILE A 334 25.22 -4.46 9.98
CA ILE A 334 25.11 -4.50 8.53
C ILE A 334 23.63 -4.57 8.17
N MET A 335 23.18 -3.62 7.34
CA MET A 335 21.86 -3.67 6.71
C MET A 335 22.05 -3.84 5.21
N ILE A 336 21.41 -4.86 4.64
CA ILE A 336 21.41 -5.16 3.21
C ILE A 336 20.03 -4.83 2.65
N PHE A 337 20.01 -3.97 1.64
CA PHE A 337 18.82 -3.43 1.01
C PHE A 337 18.63 -3.98 -0.42
N GLY A 338 17.43 -3.75 -0.95
CA GLY A 338 17.09 -4.02 -2.35
C GLY A 338 16.56 -5.42 -2.66
N ASP A 339 16.67 -6.37 -1.73
CA ASP A 339 15.81 -7.56 -1.73
C ASP A 339 14.37 -7.21 -1.29
N THR A 340 13.43 -8.16 -1.44
CA THR A 340 12.04 -8.02 -0.95
C THR A 340 11.96 -7.76 0.56
N GLU A 341 12.97 -8.20 1.31
CA GLU A 341 13.06 -8.10 2.76
C GLU A 341 14.36 -7.41 3.20
N LEU A 342 14.27 -6.59 4.25
CA LEU A 342 15.44 -5.97 4.87
C LEU A 342 16.19 -7.01 5.71
N LYS A 343 17.43 -7.30 5.32
CA LYS A 343 18.31 -8.21 6.09
C LYS A 343 19.20 -7.39 7.00
N VAL A 344 19.11 -7.65 8.30
CA VAL A 344 19.95 -6.97 9.30
C VAL A 344 20.79 -8.01 10.04
N SER A 345 22.06 -7.69 10.23
CA SER A 345 22.99 -8.54 10.98
C SER A 345 23.93 -7.72 11.83
N ALA A 346 24.43 -8.35 12.90
CA ALA A 346 25.50 -7.79 13.71
C ALA A 346 26.62 -8.83 13.85
N MET A 347 27.86 -8.39 13.70
CA MET A 347 29.05 -9.21 13.76
C MET A 347 30.03 -8.66 14.78
N ASP A 348 30.52 -9.52 15.68
CA ASP A 348 31.66 -9.22 16.53
C ASP A 348 32.95 -9.45 15.72
N VAL A 349 33.67 -8.38 15.40
CA VAL A 349 34.85 -8.43 14.52
C VAL A 349 35.95 -9.29 15.11
N LEU A 350 36.06 -9.34 16.44
CA LEU A 350 37.09 -10.12 17.13
C LEU A 350 36.87 -11.63 16.96
N THR A 351 35.65 -12.10 17.12
CA THR A 351 35.33 -13.55 17.13
C THR A 351 34.79 -14.06 15.80
N GLY A 352 34.39 -13.16 14.91
CA GLY A 352 33.66 -13.50 13.68
C GLY A 352 32.23 -14.01 13.93
N LYS A 353 31.74 -14.00 15.18
CA LYS A 353 30.36 -14.41 15.48
C LYS A 353 29.41 -13.39 14.88
N CYS A 354 28.42 -13.90 14.15
CA CYS A 354 27.41 -13.11 13.47
C CYS A 354 26.02 -13.57 13.88
N VAL A 355 25.16 -12.60 14.18
CA VAL A 355 23.73 -12.81 14.45
C VAL A 355 22.92 -12.07 13.41
N LYS A 356 21.79 -12.65 13.02
CA LYS A 356 20.89 -12.10 12.01
C LYS A 356 19.51 -11.93 12.60
N ALA A 357 18.80 -10.91 12.14
CA ALA A 357 17.39 -10.71 12.42
C ALA A 357 16.69 -10.39 11.11
N GLU A 358 15.52 -10.98 10.95
CA GLU A 358 14.54 -10.54 9.97
C GLU A 358 13.69 -9.46 10.62
N VAL A 359 13.47 -8.37 9.89
CA VAL A 359 12.63 -7.27 10.36
C VAL A 359 11.19 -7.64 10.02
N ASP A 360 10.36 -7.77 11.06
CA ASP A 360 8.95 -8.07 10.88
C ASP A 360 8.20 -6.81 10.46
N PHE A 361 7.72 -6.80 9.21
CA PHE A 361 6.96 -5.68 8.63
C PHE A 361 5.46 -5.73 8.98
N LEU A 362 4.98 -6.78 9.65
CA LEU A 362 3.55 -7.02 9.89
C LEU A 362 3.03 -6.55 11.25
N ASN A 363 3.92 -6.07 12.14
CA ASN A 363 3.58 -5.62 13.50
C ASN A 363 3.67 -4.09 13.69
N GLY A 364 3.31 -3.32 12.66
CA GLY A 364 3.35 -1.85 12.63
C GLY A 364 2.02 -1.16 12.90
#